data_AF-E7C370-F1
#
_entry.id   AF-E7C370-F1
#
_cell.length_a   1.000
_cell.length_b   1.000
_cell.length_c   1.000
_cell.angle_alpha   90.00
_cell.angle_beta   90.00
_cell.angle_gamma   90.00
#
_symmetry.space_group_name_H-M   'P 1'
#
loop_
_entity.id
_entity.type
_entity.pdbx_description
1 polymer ?
#
loop_
_entity_poly.entity_id
_entity_poly.type
_entity_poly.pdbx_seq_one_letter_code
_entity_poly.pdbx_strand_id
1 'polypeptide(L)' 'MNQAIQFPDREEWDENKKCVCFPALVNGMQLTCAISGESLAYRFTGDTPEQWLASFVSIAGPEEVPSV' A
#
# COMPACT_ATOMS: atom_id res chain seq x y z
N MET A 1 5.02 -16.01 -16.21
CA MET A 1 4.75 -16.19 -14.78
C MET A 1 4.25 -14.85 -14.26
N ASN A 2 2.94 -14.66 -14.20
CA ASN A 2 2.33 -13.44 -13.65
C ASN A 2 2.02 -13.72 -12.19
N GLN A 3 2.88 -13.29 -11.27
CA GLN A 3 2.54 -13.28 -9.85
C GLN A 3 1.51 -12.17 -9.66
N ALA A 4 0.23 -12.53 -9.71
CA ALA A 4 -0.86 -11.59 -9.43
C ALA A 4 -0.80 -11.23 -7.94
N ILE A 5 -0.26 -10.04 -7.67
CA ILE A 5 -0.38 -9.38 -6.37
C ILE A 5 -1.64 -8.54 -6.48
N GLN A 6 -2.63 -8.85 -5.65
CA GLN A 6 -3.88 -8.09 -5.58
C GLN A 6 -3.93 -7.39 -4.22
N PHE A 7 -4.53 -6.21 -4.19
CA PHE A 7 -4.74 -5.44 -2.98
C PHE A 7 -6.25 -5.37 -2.71
N PRO A 8 -6.83 -6.42 -2.10
CA PRO A 8 -8.28 -6.56 -1.97
C PRO A 8 -8.90 -5.72 -0.84
N ASP A 9 -8.08 -5.16 0.06
CA ASP A 9 -8.55 -4.49 1.28
C ASP A 9 -7.79 -3.18 1.53
N ARG A 10 -8.25 -2.44 2.53
CA ARG A 10 -7.85 -1.06 2.79
C ARG A 10 -6.51 -0.98 3.52
N GLU A 11 -5.65 -0.09 3.07
CA GLU A 11 -4.43 0.27 3.78
C GLU A 11 -4.75 1.22 4.94
N GLU A 12 -4.16 0.97 6.12
CA GLU A 12 -4.32 1.81 7.31
C GLU A 12 -2.98 2.17 7.93
N TRP A 13 -2.90 3.36 8.50
CA TRP A 13 -1.74 3.80 9.26
C TRP A 13 -1.84 3.35 10.73
N ASP A 14 -0.87 2.58 11.20
CA ASP A 14 -0.71 2.19 12.60
C ASP A 14 0.19 3.22 13.32
N GLU A 15 -0.41 4.09 14.14
CA GLU A 15 0.34 5.10 14.90
C GLU A 15 1.27 4.52 15.96
N ASN A 16 0.94 3.35 16.52
CA ASN A 16 1.78 2.72 17.56
C ASN A 16 3.10 2.22 16.96
N LYS A 17 3.03 1.68 15.75
CA LYS A 17 4.19 1.14 15.02
C LYS A 17 4.80 2.12 14.03
N LYS A 18 4.14 3.25 13.79
CA LYS A 18 4.49 4.26 12.78
C LYS A 18 4.70 3.64 11.41
N CYS A 19 3.75 2.82 10.97
CA CYS A 19 3.82 2.13 9.69
C CYS A 19 2.45 2.04 9.02
N VAL A 20 2.43 2.02 7.69
CA VAL A 20 1.22 1.63 6.93
C VAL A 20 1.15 0.12 6.93
N CYS A 21 0.05 -0.42 7.46
CA CYS A 21 -0.29 -1.84 7.39
C CYS A 21 -1.33 -2.04 6.30
N PHE A 22 -1.11 -3.02 5.42
CA PHE A 22 -2.06 -3.36 4.37
C PHE A 22 -2.03 -4.86 4.07
N PRO A 23 -3.18 -5.46 3.77
CA PRO A 23 -3.22 -6.83 3.29
C PRO A 23 -2.97 -6.88 1.78
N ALA A 24 -2.05 -7.74 1.37
CA ALA A 24 -1.76 -8.06 -0.01
C ALA A 24 -2.08 -9.54 -0.26
N LEU A 25 -2.78 -9.83 -1.34
CA LEU A 25 -3.05 -11.18 -1.78
C LEU A 25 -2.00 -11.58 -2.82
N VAL A 26 -1.11 -12.50 -2.48
CA VAL A 26 -0.04 -12.96 -3.36
C VAL A 26 -0.31 -14.42 -3.72
N ASN A 27 -0.57 -14.70 -5.01
CA ASN A 27 -0.94 -16.05 -5.48
C ASN A 27 -2.14 -16.66 -4.72
N GLY A 28 -3.12 -15.83 -4.34
CA GLY A 28 -4.29 -16.29 -3.58
C GLY A 28 -4.04 -16.49 -2.07
N MET A 29 -2.84 -16.19 -1.56
CA MET A 29 -2.53 -16.20 -0.13
C MET A 29 -2.52 -14.78 0.42
N GLN A 30 -3.31 -14.53 1.46
CA GLN A 30 -3.39 -13.20 2.09
C GLN A 30 -2.20 -13.02 3.04
N LEU A 31 -1.43 -11.97 2.79
CA LEU A 31 -0.28 -11.56 3.58
C LEU A 31 -0.58 -10.17 4.16
N THR A 32 -0.34 -10.00 5.46
CA THR A 32 -0.34 -8.67 6.06
C THR A 32 1.05 -8.08 5.93
N CYS A 33 1.17 -7.01 5.14
CA CYS A 33 2.40 -6.28 4.94
C CYS A 33 2.39 -5.00 5.79
N ALA A 34 3.58 -4.56 6.18
CA ALA A 34 3.77 -3.30 6.89
C ALA A 34 4.96 -2.54 6.30
N ILE A 35 4.76 -1.26 5.97
CA ILE A 35 5.81 -0.36 5.48
C ILE A 35 6.00 0.74 6.52
N SER A 36 7.22 0.87 7.02
CA SER A 36 7.57 1.92 7.98
C SER A 36 7.36 3.32 7.40
N GLY A 37 6.93 4.25 8.25
CA GLY A 37 6.82 5.67 7.91
C GLY A 37 8.09 6.27 7.34
N GLU A 38 9.25 5.81 7.81
CA GLU A 38 10.55 6.26 7.31
C GLU A 38 10.78 5.88 5.84
N SER A 39 10.40 4.65 5.45
CA SER A 39 10.43 4.21 4.05
C SER A 39 9.45 5.01 3.18
N LEU A 40 8.29 5.34 3.74
CA LEU A 40 7.29 6.15 3.05
C LEU A 40 7.75 7.60 2.91
N ALA A 41 8.31 8.22 3.94
CA ALA A 41 8.87 9.57 3.89
C ALA A 41 10.06 9.67 2.93
N TYR A 42 10.87 8.60 2.84
CA TYR A 42 11.96 8.53 1.88
C TYR A 42 11.45 8.48 0.43
N ARG A 43 10.36 7.74 0.18
CA ARG A 43 9.85 7.52 -1.18
C ARG A 43 8.82 8.57 -1.62
N PHE A 44 7.99 9.03 -0.71
CA PHE A 44 6.93 10.01 -0.90
C PHE A 44 7.33 11.27 -0.15
N THR A 45 7.45 12.38 -0.88
CA THR A 45 7.70 13.68 -0.29
C THR A 45 6.45 14.13 0.48
N GLY A 46 6.42 13.85 1.78
CA GLY A 46 5.36 14.23 2.69
C GLY A 46 5.86 14.16 4.14
N ASP A 47 5.19 14.87 5.03
CA ASP A 47 5.56 14.97 6.45
C ASP A 47 4.53 14.33 7.38
N THR A 48 3.33 14.01 6.85
CA THR A 48 2.24 13.43 7.63
C THR A 48 1.87 12.03 7.13
N PRO A 49 1.41 11.15 8.04
CA PRO A 49 0.99 9.80 7.66
C PRO A 49 -0.20 9.78 6.70
N GLU A 50 -1.09 10.77 6.78
CA GLU A 50 -2.21 10.94 5.84
C GLU A 50 -1.72 11.19 4.40
N GLN A 51 -0.67 12.00 4.23
CA GLN A 51 -0.06 12.26 2.92
C GLN A 51 0.64 11.01 2.36
N TRP A 52 1.33 10.27 3.23
CA TRP A 52 1.99 9.02 2.84
C TRP A 52 0.98 7.95 2.43
N LEU A 53 -0.10 7.80 3.20
CA LEU A 53 -1.17 6.87 2.89
C LEU A 53 -1.87 7.25 1.57
N ALA A 54 -2.22 8.52 1.39
CA ALA A 54 -2.83 9.00 0.15
C ALA A 54 -1.93 8.79 -1.08
N SER A 55 -0.63 9.04 -0.94
CA SER A 55 0.34 8.82 -2.03
C SER A 55 0.53 7.33 -2.33
N PHE A 56 0.51 6.49 -1.29
CA PHE A 56 0.57 5.03 -1.42
C PHE A 56 -0.67 4.49 -2.15
N VAL A 57 -1.87 4.88 -1.72
CA VAL A 57 -3.13 4.51 -2.36
C VAL A 57 -3.19 5.01 -3.81
N SER A 58 -2.63 6.19 -4.10
CA SER A 58 -2.59 6.73 -5.46
C SER A 58 -1.74 5.90 -6.43
N ILE A 59 -0.72 5.18 -5.94
CA ILE A 59 0.10 4.28 -6.77
C ILE A 59 -0.35 2.82 -6.69
N ALA A 60 -1.04 2.44 -5.60
CA ALA A 60 -1.60 1.11 -5.38
C ALA A 60 -3.04 0.98 -5.91
N GLY A 61 -3.63 2.09 -6.37
CA GLY A 61 -4.92 2.14 -7.06
C GLY A 61 -4.94 1.20 -8.26
N PRO A 62 -6.13 0.66 -8.61
CA PRO A 62 -6.25 -0.47 -9.51
C PRO A 62 -5.55 -0.13 -10.83
N GLU A 63 -4.96 -1.13 -11.47
CA GLU A 63 -4.97 -1.11 -12.94
C GLU A 63 -6.41 -0.74 -13.34
N GLU A 64 -6.64 0.51 -13.74
CA GLU A 64 -7.59 0.77 -14.80
C GLU A 64 -7.02 -0.01 -15.98
N VAL A 65 -7.34 -1.30 -16.03
CA VAL A 65 -7.30 -2.07 -17.26
C VAL A 65 -8.11 -1.23 -18.24
N PRO A 66 -7.50 -0.57 -19.24
CA PRO A 66 -8.31 0.07 -20.24
C PRO A 66 -9.13 -1.05 -20.86
N SER A 67 -10.44 -1.01 -20.65
CA SER A 67 -11.38 -1.77 -21.46
C SER A 67 -11.30 -1.17 -22.86
N VAL A 68 -10.37 -1.68 -23.68
CA VAL A 68 -10.31 -1.43 -25.12
C VAL A 68 -10.08 -2.74 -25.85
#